data_AF-A0A5S3QWV2-F1
#
_entry.id   AF-A0A5S3QWV2-F1
#
_cell.length_a   1.000
_cell.length_b   1.000
_cell.length_c   1.000
_cell.angle_alpha   90.00
_cell.angle_beta   90.00
_cell.angle_gamma   90.00
#
_symmetry.space_group_name_H-M   'P 1'
#
loop_
_entity.id
_entity.type
_entity.pdbx_description
1 polymer ?
#
loop_
_entity_poly.entity_id
_entity_poly.type
_entity_poly.pdbx_seq_one_letter_code
_entity_poly.pdbx_strand_id
1 'polypeptide(L)'
;MKNILITAGLLFVSYNSTAFDPNTAFYDAKICTNCNYSEAKVIARSFEPVVNCSRGPTGPWEDVCSASTRRIVVKNLATGAVYGFSHGYNFQGGAYEDMQRYVEPINNLPSDVNLMLQHAINASKNIQDAVQQVESTLSLDLLTSLSLNSNESLALNSCTNSPSYAAFKASRSSSAFSKVQRTAQQKYDSSAVNRSSYTLSRFTSVGFTAGAGSVGMQGSFEHLAQSNSAVTRYVSDSDVPHAENQVGYVISLKSGGVIELALDTSRTRFEGLTLASLSANFTHVSEVSSCLAAALDETLPKVVYSPDGAPTGSGPSFNNIPLVSPNGGNGRGGDGQQCIHRYYDRNRNELFAFLGACP
;
A
#
# COMPACT_ATOMS: atom_id res chain seq x y z
N MET A 1 2.61 -10.55 -35.99
CA MET A 1 1.68 -11.09 -34.99
C MET A 1 2.48 -11.82 -33.93
N LYS A 2 2.82 -11.12 -32.83
CA LYS A 2 3.59 -11.68 -31.71
C LYS A 2 2.65 -11.74 -30.51
N ASN A 3 2.37 -12.95 -30.05
CA ASN A 3 1.55 -13.24 -28.88
C ASN A 3 2.20 -12.65 -27.63
N ILE A 4 1.46 -11.78 -26.94
CA ILE A 4 1.79 -11.28 -25.60
C ILE A 4 1.23 -12.32 -24.63
N LEU A 5 2.11 -13.15 -24.06
CA LEU A 5 1.80 -13.92 -22.86
C LEU A 5 1.76 -12.95 -21.68
N ILE A 6 0.57 -12.73 -21.13
CA ILE A 6 0.37 -12.02 -19.87
C ILE A 6 0.75 -12.98 -18.75
N THR A 7 2.00 -12.92 -18.30
CA THR A 7 2.44 -13.62 -17.10
C THR A 7 1.97 -12.81 -15.89
N ALA A 8 0.95 -13.32 -15.18
CA ALA A 8 0.53 -12.78 -13.89
C ALA A 8 1.66 -13.00 -12.88
N GLY A 9 2.52 -11.97 -12.70
CA GLY A 9 3.54 -11.96 -11.68
C GLY A 9 2.89 -11.92 -10.30
N LEU A 10 2.92 -13.04 -9.58
CA LEU A 10 2.76 -13.06 -8.14
C LEU A 10 3.89 -12.21 -7.52
N LEU A 11 3.57 -10.98 -7.16
CA LEU A 11 4.42 -10.13 -6.33
C LEU A 11 4.55 -10.79 -4.95
N PHE A 12 5.62 -11.56 -4.75
CA PHE A 12 6.08 -11.92 -3.42
C PHE A 12 6.62 -10.65 -2.76
N VAL A 13 5.78 -10.00 -1.94
CA VAL A 13 6.25 -8.98 -1.01
C VAL A 13 7.17 -9.67 -0.02
N SER A 14 8.47 -9.41 -0.11
CA SER A 14 9.46 -9.87 0.85
C SER A 14 9.27 -9.11 2.16
N TYR A 15 8.66 -9.79 3.14
CA TYR A 15 8.55 -9.28 4.50
C TYR A 15 9.79 -9.73 5.29
N ASN A 16 10.57 -8.76 5.79
CA ASN A 16 11.56 -9.03 6.83
C ASN A 16 10.81 -9.49 8.09
N SER A 17 10.82 -10.80 8.34
CA SER A 17 10.35 -11.38 9.59
C SER A 17 11.27 -10.89 10.70
N THR A 18 10.70 -10.12 11.64
CA THR A 18 11.34 -9.94 12.95
C THR A 18 11.41 -11.33 13.59
N ALA A 19 12.60 -11.66 14.09
CA ALA A 19 13.01 -13.00 14.48
C ALA A 19 11.96 -13.69 15.38
N PHE A 20 11.31 -14.71 14.83
CA PHE A 20 10.60 -15.72 15.61
C PHE A 20 11.64 -16.54 16.40
N ASP A 21 11.27 -17.04 17.58
CA ASP A 21 12.08 -17.99 18.35
C ASP A 21 12.50 -19.15 17.42
N PRO A 22 13.78 -19.58 17.39
CA PRO A 22 14.25 -20.69 16.56
C PRO A 22 13.50 -22.02 16.77
N ASN A 23 12.75 -22.18 17.87
CA ASN A 23 11.88 -23.33 18.13
C ASN A 23 10.44 -23.15 17.63
N THR A 24 10.12 -22.03 16.99
CA THR A 24 8.76 -21.73 16.50
C THR A 24 8.47 -22.51 15.22
N ALA A 25 7.36 -23.25 15.20
CA ALA A 25 6.86 -23.80 13.95
C ALA A 25 6.27 -22.66 13.10
N PHE A 26 6.96 -22.28 12.02
CA PHE A 26 6.51 -21.23 11.11
C PHE A 26 5.83 -21.83 9.87
N TYR A 27 4.65 -21.34 9.53
CA TYR A 27 3.85 -21.80 8.39
C TYR A 27 3.66 -20.70 7.35
N ASP A 28 3.88 -21.04 6.07
CA ASP A 28 3.36 -20.27 4.96
C ASP A 28 1.89 -20.63 4.74
N ALA A 29 1.04 -19.65 4.43
CA ALA A 29 -0.40 -19.85 4.35
C ALA A 29 -1.01 -19.28 3.07
N LYS A 30 -2.00 -20.00 2.53
CA LYS A 30 -2.86 -19.50 1.46
C LYS A 30 -4.32 -19.74 1.80
N ILE A 31 -5.14 -18.69 1.75
CA ILE A 31 -6.58 -18.80 1.89
C ILE A 31 -7.21 -18.77 0.50
N CYS A 32 -7.78 -19.90 0.09
CA CYS A 32 -8.45 -20.09 -1.19
C CYS A 32 -9.97 -19.96 -0.99
N THR A 33 -10.71 -19.52 -2.02
CA THR A 33 -12.17 -19.38 -1.90
C THR A 33 -12.85 -20.74 -1.87
N ASN A 34 -12.47 -21.62 -2.78
CA ASN A 34 -12.99 -22.97 -2.88
C ASN A 34 -11.93 -23.85 -3.52
N CYS A 35 -11.12 -24.51 -2.69
CA CYS A 35 -10.13 -25.47 -3.17
C CYS A 35 -10.26 -26.81 -2.44
N ASN A 36 -10.18 -27.90 -3.19
CA ASN A 36 -10.12 -29.24 -2.65
C ASN A 36 -8.67 -29.63 -2.30
N TYR A 37 -8.47 -30.84 -1.76
CA TYR A 37 -7.14 -31.32 -1.34
C TYR A 37 -6.11 -31.35 -2.49
N SER A 38 -6.51 -31.74 -3.70
CA SER A 38 -5.61 -31.82 -4.86
C SER A 38 -5.14 -30.43 -5.27
N GLU A 39 -6.06 -29.47 -5.35
CA GLU A 39 -5.76 -28.07 -5.63
C GLU A 39 -4.89 -27.45 -4.54
N ALA A 40 -5.20 -27.73 -3.27
CA ALA A 40 -4.39 -27.29 -2.14
C ALA A 40 -2.94 -27.83 -2.21
N LYS A 41 -2.75 -29.07 -2.67
CA LYS A 41 -1.42 -29.64 -2.91
C LYS A 41 -0.68 -28.93 -4.04
N VAL A 42 -1.37 -28.52 -5.11
CA VAL A 42 -0.80 -27.71 -6.20
C VAL A 42 -0.39 -26.32 -5.69
N ILE A 43 -1.24 -25.69 -4.87
CA ILE A 43 -0.91 -24.43 -4.20
C ILE A 43 0.33 -24.60 -3.31
N ALA A 44 0.42 -25.66 -2.51
CA ALA A 44 1.60 -25.91 -1.67
C ALA A 44 2.89 -26.07 -2.50
N ARG A 45 2.80 -26.69 -3.68
CA ARG A 45 3.93 -26.81 -4.63
C ARG A 45 4.42 -25.46 -5.16
N SER A 46 3.59 -24.42 -5.21
CA SER A 46 4.04 -23.10 -5.68
C SER A 46 4.91 -22.36 -4.66
N PHE A 47 4.93 -22.79 -3.40
CA PHE A 47 5.83 -22.25 -2.38
C PHE A 47 7.18 -22.94 -2.46
N GLU A 48 8.01 -22.56 -3.44
CA GLU A 48 9.29 -23.22 -3.65
C GLU A 48 10.23 -23.05 -2.44
N PRO A 49 10.91 -24.13 -2.01
CA PRO A 49 11.99 -24.07 -1.03
C PRO A 49 13.18 -23.25 -1.56
N VAL A 50 13.81 -22.49 -0.68
CA VAL A 50 15.07 -21.81 -1.01
C VAL A 50 16.19 -22.85 -0.99
N VAL A 51 16.93 -22.92 -2.09
CA VAL A 51 18.08 -23.81 -2.28
C VAL A 51 19.36 -22.98 -2.20
N ASN A 52 20.30 -23.44 -1.39
CA ASN A 52 21.63 -22.86 -1.25
C ASN A 52 22.65 -23.90 -1.68
N CYS A 53 23.42 -23.57 -2.71
CA CYS A 53 24.52 -24.40 -3.19
C CYS A 53 25.84 -23.69 -2.91
N SER A 54 26.82 -24.46 -2.45
CA SER A 54 28.19 -23.99 -2.25
C SER A 54 29.15 -24.99 -2.86
N ARG A 55 30.31 -24.49 -3.29
CA ARG A 55 31.38 -25.33 -3.84
C ARG A 55 31.84 -26.32 -2.77
N GLY A 56 31.89 -27.59 -3.16
CA GLY A 56 32.26 -28.71 -2.33
C GLY A 56 33.74 -28.70 -1.93
N PRO A 57 34.08 -29.43 -0.87
CA PRO A 57 35.44 -29.43 -0.31
C PRO A 57 36.48 -30.11 -1.21
N THR A 58 36.04 -30.95 -2.15
CA THR A 58 36.90 -31.91 -2.86
C THR A 58 37.10 -31.60 -4.35
N GLY A 59 36.46 -30.57 -4.93
CA GLY A 59 36.77 -30.15 -6.31
C GLY A 59 35.97 -28.97 -6.89
N PRO A 60 36.32 -28.49 -8.10
CA PRO A 60 35.59 -27.43 -8.81
C PRO A 60 34.20 -27.78 -9.30
N TRP A 61 33.89 -29.08 -9.35
CA TRP A 61 32.73 -29.65 -10.02
C TRP A 61 31.76 -30.34 -9.07
N GLU A 62 32.05 -30.31 -7.78
CA GLU A 62 31.19 -30.87 -6.74
C GLU A 62 30.47 -29.71 -6.08
N ASP A 63 29.21 -29.48 -6.44
CA ASP A 63 28.35 -28.57 -5.69
C ASP A 63 27.69 -29.34 -4.55
N VAL A 64 27.66 -28.73 -3.37
CA VAL A 64 26.94 -29.24 -2.20
C VAL A 64 25.74 -28.33 -2.00
N CYS A 65 24.57 -28.84 -2.36
CA CYS A 65 23.30 -28.13 -2.27
C CYS A 65 22.48 -28.58 -1.07
N SER A 66 21.84 -27.62 -0.40
CA SER A 66 20.88 -27.85 0.67
C SER A 66 19.66 -26.93 0.50
N ALA A 67 18.51 -27.36 1.00
CA ALA A 67 17.27 -26.61 0.93
C ALA A 67 16.51 -26.70 2.25
N SER A 68 15.98 -25.55 2.69
CA SER A 68 15.07 -25.49 3.83
C SER A 68 13.76 -26.21 3.51
N THR A 69 13.16 -26.92 4.47
CA THR A 69 11.79 -27.41 4.30
C THR A 69 10.80 -26.33 4.68
N ARG A 70 9.83 -26.05 3.80
CA ARG A 70 8.73 -25.14 4.07
C ARG A 70 7.53 -25.92 4.59
N ARG A 71 6.83 -25.36 5.59
CA ARG A 71 5.55 -25.87 6.08
C ARG A 71 4.46 -24.96 5.52
N ILE A 72 3.52 -25.51 4.77
CA ILE A 72 2.48 -24.76 4.09
C ILE A 72 1.12 -25.20 4.62
N VAL A 73 0.23 -24.24 4.83
CA VAL A 73 -1.17 -24.49 5.15
C VAL A 73 -2.09 -23.81 4.14
N VAL A 74 -3.09 -24.54 3.67
CA VAL A 74 -4.09 -24.02 2.74
C VAL A 74 -5.45 -24.10 3.39
N LYS A 75 -6.15 -22.98 3.47
CA LYS A 75 -7.49 -22.87 4.05
C LYS A 75 -8.52 -22.72 2.93
N ASN A 76 -9.47 -23.62 2.87
CA ASN A 76 -10.67 -23.45 2.05
C ASN A 76 -11.69 -22.60 2.82
N LEU A 77 -12.04 -21.44 2.25
CA LEU A 77 -13.00 -20.53 2.84
C LEU A 77 -14.45 -21.06 2.78
N ALA A 78 -14.83 -21.69 1.67
CA ALA A 78 -16.18 -22.21 1.46
C ALA A 78 -16.53 -23.39 2.39
N THR A 79 -15.59 -24.31 2.60
CA THR A 79 -15.82 -25.52 3.41
C THR A 79 -15.26 -25.41 4.83
N GLY A 80 -14.35 -24.45 5.07
CA GLY A 80 -13.60 -24.37 6.32
C GLY A 80 -12.49 -25.41 6.46
N ALA A 81 -12.24 -26.26 5.46
CA ALA A 81 -11.19 -27.27 5.51
C ALA A 81 -9.78 -26.63 5.58
N VAL A 82 -8.87 -27.26 6.32
CA VAL A 82 -7.45 -26.88 6.41
C VAL A 82 -6.60 -28.04 5.94
N TYR A 83 -5.71 -27.78 5.00
CA TYR A 83 -4.78 -28.75 4.44
C TYR A 83 -3.34 -28.35 4.78
N GLY A 84 -2.57 -29.23 5.41
CA GLY A 84 -1.17 -28.99 5.76
C GLY A 84 -0.22 -29.76 4.85
N PHE A 85 0.89 -29.15 4.45
CA PHE A 85 1.90 -29.75 3.59
C PHE A 85 3.33 -29.39 4.01
N SER A 86 4.26 -30.32 3.88
CA SER A 86 5.70 -30.04 3.85
C SER A 86 6.16 -30.01 2.40
N HIS A 87 6.93 -28.99 2.02
CA HIS A 87 7.57 -28.88 0.71
C HIS A 87 9.07 -28.72 0.90
N GLY A 88 9.83 -29.64 0.31
CA GLY A 88 11.28 -29.65 0.43
C GLY A 88 11.91 -30.48 -0.67
N TYR A 89 13.18 -30.84 -0.43
CA TYR A 89 13.95 -31.71 -1.28
C TYR A 89 14.55 -32.87 -0.47
N ASN A 90 14.49 -34.07 -1.03
CA ASN A 90 15.23 -35.25 -0.60
C ASN A 90 16.61 -35.29 -1.25
N PHE A 91 17.49 -36.17 -0.76
CA PHE A 91 18.84 -36.39 -1.31
C PHE A 91 19.71 -35.12 -1.36
N GLN A 92 19.64 -34.32 -0.29
CA GLN A 92 20.48 -33.12 -0.15
C GLN A 92 21.94 -33.48 0.16
N GLY A 93 22.86 -32.54 -0.07
CA GLY A 93 24.29 -32.72 0.17
C GLY A 93 25.11 -33.08 -1.07
N GLY A 94 24.47 -33.16 -2.25
CA GLY A 94 25.11 -33.32 -3.55
C GLY A 94 24.70 -32.21 -4.52
N ALA A 95 24.84 -32.48 -5.83
CA ALA A 95 24.48 -31.52 -6.89
C ALA A 95 22.97 -31.25 -6.91
N TYR A 96 22.58 -30.09 -7.45
CA TYR A 96 21.17 -29.68 -7.48
C TYR A 96 20.31 -30.63 -8.31
N GLU A 97 20.81 -31.12 -9.44
CA GLU A 97 20.12 -32.08 -10.31
C GLU A 97 19.77 -33.41 -9.64
N ASP A 98 20.50 -33.80 -8.58
CA ASP A 98 20.28 -35.04 -7.85
C ASP A 98 19.19 -34.90 -6.77
N MET A 99 18.85 -33.67 -6.40
CA MET A 99 17.85 -33.39 -5.37
C MET A 99 16.43 -33.65 -5.89
N GLN A 100 15.65 -34.42 -5.15
CA GLN A 100 14.27 -34.74 -5.53
C GLN A 100 13.26 -33.94 -4.73
N ARG A 101 12.45 -33.12 -5.43
CA ARG A 101 11.39 -32.30 -4.83
C ARG A 101 10.25 -33.17 -4.29
N TYR A 102 9.80 -32.92 -3.06
CA TYR A 102 8.65 -33.59 -2.46
C TYR A 102 7.59 -32.59 -1.98
N VAL A 103 6.32 -33.00 -2.02
CA VAL A 103 5.22 -32.33 -1.31
C VAL A 103 4.35 -33.37 -0.63
N GLU A 104 4.41 -33.39 0.70
CA GLU A 104 3.81 -34.42 1.55
C GLU A 104 2.82 -33.81 2.54
N PRO A 105 1.75 -34.54 2.92
CA PRO A 105 0.79 -34.05 3.88
C PRO A 105 1.39 -33.96 5.30
N ILE A 106 1.01 -32.91 6.03
CA ILE A 106 1.21 -32.83 7.48
C ILE A 106 -0.04 -33.37 8.15
N ASN A 107 0.07 -34.54 8.75
CA ASN A 107 -1.08 -35.25 9.33
C ASN A 107 -1.65 -34.56 10.59
N ASN A 108 -0.79 -33.89 11.37
CA ASN A 108 -1.18 -33.25 12.63
C ASN A 108 -0.79 -31.76 12.60
N LEU A 109 -1.73 -30.89 12.25
CA LEU A 109 -1.57 -29.45 12.39
C LEU A 109 -1.89 -29.02 13.83
N PRO A 110 -1.09 -28.14 14.45
CA PRO A 110 -1.44 -27.53 15.74
C PRO A 110 -2.80 -26.84 15.67
N SER A 111 -3.59 -26.90 16.75
CA SER A 111 -4.91 -26.22 16.84
C SER A 111 -4.81 -24.72 16.58
N ASP A 112 -3.70 -24.10 16.98
CA ASP A 112 -3.42 -22.68 16.82
C ASP A 112 -3.35 -22.25 15.36
N VAL A 113 -2.96 -23.15 14.45
CA VAL A 113 -2.93 -22.88 13.00
C VAL A 113 -4.31 -22.53 12.48
N ASN A 114 -5.33 -23.34 12.79
CA ASN A 114 -6.69 -23.09 12.32
C ASN A 114 -7.28 -21.84 12.99
N LEU A 115 -7.00 -21.61 14.28
CA LEU A 115 -7.43 -20.40 14.99
C LEU A 115 -6.82 -19.13 14.36
N MET A 116 -5.52 -19.14 14.06
CA MET A 116 -4.85 -18.02 13.38
C MET A 116 -5.43 -17.74 11.99
N LEU A 117 -5.70 -18.80 11.21
CA LEU A 117 -6.33 -18.66 9.88
C LEU A 117 -7.73 -18.03 9.99
N GLN A 118 -8.55 -18.47 10.95
CA GLN A 118 -9.88 -17.88 11.17
C GLN A 118 -9.79 -16.42 11.62
N HIS A 119 -8.86 -16.11 12.52
CA HIS A 119 -8.63 -14.73 12.93
C HIS A 119 -8.18 -13.85 11.76
N ALA A 120 -7.31 -14.35 10.88
CA ALA A 120 -6.90 -13.63 9.67
C ALA A 120 -8.08 -13.30 8.75
N ILE A 121 -8.98 -14.25 8.55
CA ILE A 121 -10.21 -14.07 7.76
C ILE A 121 -11.11 -13.00 8.40
N ASN A 122 -11.35 -13.10 9.71
CA ASN A 122 -12.21 -12.17 10.43
C ASN A 122 -11.61 -10.76 10.47
N ALA A 123 -10.30 -10.64 10.70
CA ALA A 123 -9.59 -9.36 10.66
C ALA A 123 -9.70 -8.71 9.28
N SER A 124 -9.51 -9.48 8.19
CA SER A 124 -9.67 -8.98 6.82
C SER A 124 -11.08 -8.45 6.57
N LYS A 125 -12.12 -9.20 6.95
CA LYS A 125 -13.53 -8.76 6.85
C LYS A 125 -13.81 -7.49 7.65
N ASN A 126 -13.34 -7.43 8.90
CA ASN A 126 -13.55 -6.26 9.75
C ASN A 126 -12.84 -5.01 9.20
N ILE A 127 -11.67 -5.17 8.58
CA ILE A 127 -11.00 -4.05 7.89
C ILE A 127 -11.84 -3.60 6.69
N GLN A 128 -12.41 -4.51 5.91
CA GLN A 128 -13.29 -4.15 4.80
C GLN A 128 -14.54 -3.40 5.27
N ASP A 129 -15.17 -3.84 6.36
CA ASP A 129 -16.31 -3.14 6.96
C ASP A 129 -15.90 -1.74 7.46
N ALA A 130 -14.69 -1.61 8.02
CA ALA A 130 -14.13 -0.32 8.42
C ALA A 130 -13.87 0.61 7.22
N VAL A 131 -13.36 0.08 6.11
CA VAL A 131 -13.19 0.82 4.84
C VAL A 131 -14.54 1.38 4.37
N GLN A 132 -15.57 0.54 4.29
CA GLN A 132 -16.91 0.97 3.87
C GLN A 132 -17.49 2.05 4.80
N GLN A 133 -17.31 1.90 6.12
CA GLN A 133 -17.75 2.89 7.09
C GLN A 133 -17.02 4.23 6.92
N VAL A 134 -15.70 4.20 6.69
CA VAL A 134 -14.92 5.41 6.43
C VAL A 134 -15.41 6.09 5.14
N GLU A 135 -15.59 5.36 4.05
CA GLU A 135 -16.06 5.93 2.78
C GLU A 135 -17.44 6.60 2.92
N SER A 136 -18.38 5.95 3.61
CA SER A 136 -19.70 6.53 3.87
C SER A 136 -19.63 7.81 4.70
N THR A 137 -18.78 7.83 5.74
CA THR A 137 -18.61 8.98 6.64
C THR A 137 -18.00 10.17 5.91
N LEU A 138 -16.92 9.94 5.16
CA LEU A 138 -16.22 11.00 4.43
C LEU A 138 -17.06 11.58 3.29
N SER A 139 -17.83 10.73 2.60
CA SER A 139 -18.74 11.20 1.55
C SER A 139 -19.84 12.11 2.12
N LEU A 140 -20.40 11.76 3.29
CA LEU A 140 -21.39 12.59 3.96
C LEU A 140 -20.79 13.94 4.41
N ASP A 141 -19.59 13.92 4.99
CA ASP A 141 -18.90 15.16 5.40
C ASP A 141 -18.69 16.11 4.24
N LEU A 142 -18.24 15.58 3.09
CA LEU A 142 -18.00 16.38 1.90
C LEU A 142 -19.30 17.05 1.44
N LEU A 143 -20.41 16.32 1.36
CA LEU A 143 -21.72 16.87 1.01
C LEU A 143 -22.17 17.97 1.99
N THR A 144 -21.97 17.78 3.29
CA THR A 144 -22.33 18.80 4.29
C THR A 144 -21.45 20.06 4.19
N SER A 145 -20.15 19.93 3.91
CA SER A 145 -19.25 21.08 3.73
C SER A 145 -19.57 21.88 2.47
N LEU A 146 -19.97 21.21 1.38
CA LEU A 146 -20.38 21.87 0.14
C LEU A 146 -21.73 22.56 0.27
N SER A 147 -22.67 21.96 1.01
CA SER A 147 -24.02 22.53 1.25
C SER A 147 -24.01 23.81 2.10
N LEU A 148 -23.02 23.99 2.99
CA LEU A 148 -22.95 25.15 3.90
C LEU A 148 -22.23 26.37 3.28
N ASN A 149 -21.51 26.18 2.17
CA ASN A 149 -20.72 27.24 1.52
C ASN A 149 -21.47 27.95 0.36
N SER A 150 -22.75 27.66 0.16
CA SER A 150 -23.56 28.26 -0.93
C SER A 150 -23.94 29.73 -0.71
N ASN A 151 -23.55 30.35 0.42
CA ASN A 151 -23.90 31.73 0.78
C ASN A 151 -22.72 32.71 0.98
N GLU A 152 -21.47 32.33 0.72
CA GLU A 152 -20.34 33.27 0.84
C GLU A 152 -19.86 33.82 -0.51
N SER A 153 -19.88 35.15 -0.60
CA SER A 153 -19.55 35.96 -1.76
C SER A 153 -18.09 35.83 -2.22
N LEU A 154 -17.92 35.68 -3.53
CA LEU A 154 -16.69 35.63 -4.31
C LEU A 154 -15.65 36.71 -3.92
N ALA A 155 -14.50 36.27 -3.42
CA ALA A 155 -13.26 37.04 -3.39
C ALA A 155 -12.21 36.34 -4.26
N LEU A 156 -11.36 37.14 -4.92
CA LEU A 156 -10.49 36.82 -6.05
C LEU A 156 -9.32 35.82 -5.79
N ASN A 157 -9.39 34.98 -4.75
CA ASN A 157 -8.43 33.92 -4.39
C ASN A 157 -9.15 32.56 -4.17
N SER A 158 -10.17 32.26 -4.99
CA SER A 158 -11.27 31.33 -4.70
C SER A 158 -10.98 29.82 -4.84
N CYS A 159 -9.73 29.39 -4.64
CA CYS A 159 -9.36 27.98 -4.75
C CYS A 159 -9.94 27.08 -3.65
N THR A 160 -10.50 27.66 -2.59
CA THR A 160 -11.15 26.95 -1.48
C THR A 160 -12.24 25.97 -1.94
N ASN A 161 -12.93 26.29 -3.04
CA ASN A 161 -13.97 25.43 -3.62
C ASN A 161 -13.47 24.54 -4.76
N SER A 162 -12.17 24.61 -5.11
CA SER A 162 -11.59 23.75 -6.15
C SER A 162 -11.45 22.30 -5.64
N PRO A 163 -11.94 21.30 -6.39
CA PRO A 163 -11.77 19.90 -6.02
C PRO A 163 -10.30 19.47 -5.89
N SER A 164 -9.40 20.01 -6.72
CA SER A 164 -7.97 19.67 -6.66
C SER A 164 -7.28 20.26 -5.42
N TYR A 165 -7.63 21.50 -5.05
CA TYR A 165 -7.18 22.13 -3.81
C TYR A 165 -7.68 21.34 -2.58
N ALA A 166 -8.97 21.04 -2.52
CA ALA A 166 -9.57 20.31 -1.41
C ALA A 166 -8.98 18.90 -1.25
N ALA A 167 -8.84 18.15 -2.35
CA ALA A 167 -8.21 16.83 -2.34
C ALA A 167 -6.77 16.90 -1.84
N PHE A 168 -5.97 17.83 -2.34
CA PHE A 168 -4.57 17.96 -1.93
C PHE A 168 -4.43 18.29 -0.45
N LYS A 169 -5.20 19.26 0.06
CA LYS A 169 -5.22 19.61 1.49
C LYS A 169 -5.68 18.43 2.35
N ALA A 170 -6.72 17.70 1.94
CA ALA A 170 -7.20 16.53 2.67
C ALA A 170 -6.15 15.40 2.71
N SER A 171 -5.38 15.21 1.64
CA SER A 171 -4.29 14.22 1.60
C SER A 171 -3.15 14.51 2.58
N ARG A 172 -3.04 15.75 3.08
CA ARG A 172 -1.99 16.18 4.04
C ARG A 172 -2.55 16.61 5.39
N SER A 173 -3.86 16.60 5.56
CA SER A 173 -4.51 17.10 6.77
C SER A 173 -4.44 16.09 7.93
N SER A 174 -3.78 16.47 9.03
CA SER A 174 -3.76 15.66 10.25
C SER A 174 -5.16 15.40 10.81
N SER A 175 -6.11 16.32 10.63
CA SER A 175 -7.50 16.13 11.07
C SER A 175 -8.22 15.09 10.21
N ALA A 176 -7.98 15.07 8.89
CA ALA A 176 -8.53 14.06 7.99
C ALA A 176 -8.00 12.67 8.35
N PHE A 177 -6.69 12.52 8.53
CA PHE A 177 -6.10 11.25 8.99
C PHE A 177 -6.66 10.81 10.34
N SER A 178 -6.74 11.71 11.31
CA SER A 178 -7.26 11.39 12.65
C SER A 178 -8.71 10.94 12.60
N LYS A 179 -9.51 11.54 11.71
CA LYS A 179 -10.92 11.17 11.50
C LYS A 179 -11.04 9.79 10.88
N VAL A 180 -10.32 9.54 9.78
CA VAL A 180 -10.26 8.20 9.14
C VAL A 180 -9.85 7.15 10.16
N GLN A 181 -8.81 7.43 10.95
CA GLN A 181 -8.25 6.47 11.89
C GLN A 181 -9.25 6.17 13.00
N ARG A 182 -9.90 7.21 13.55
CA ARG A 182 -10.90 7.06 14.60
C ARG A 182 -12.11 6.28 14.11
N THR A 183 -12.66 6.62 12.94
CA THR A 183 -13.82 5.93 12.37
C THR A 183 -13.49 4.46 12.10
N ALA A 184 -12.33 4.18 11.50
CA ALA A 184 -11.88 2.82 11.24
C ALA A 184 -11.65 2.03 12.53
N GLN A 185 -10.98 2.64 13.52
CA GLN A 185 -10.72 2.02 14.82
C GLN A 185 -12.01 1.72 15.58
N GLN A 186 -12.95 2.67 15.62
CA GLN A 186 -14.27 2.47 16.27
C GLN A 186 -15.05 1.33 15.62
N LYS A 187 -15.06 1.27 14.28
CA LYS A 187 -15.72 0.17 13.56
C LYS A 187 -15.04 -1.16 13.88
N TYR A 188 -13.71 -1.21 13.86
CA TYR A 188 -12.95 -2.41 14.19
C TYR A 188 -13.12 -2.84 15.67
N ASP A 189 -13.20 -1.90 16.60
CA ASP A 189 -13.45 -2.14 18.04
C ASP A 189 -14.85 -2.65 18.32
N SER A 190 -15.84 -2.23 17.52
CA SER A 190 -17.21 -2.75 17.62
C SER A 190 -17.36 -4.19 17.14
N SER A 191 -16.38 -4.71 16.38
CA SER A 191 -16.37 -6.11 15.94
C SER A 191 -15.90 -7.03 17.08
N ALA A 192 -16.60 -8.15 17.29
CA ALA A 192 -16.29 -9.15 18.31
C ALA A 192 -15.00 -9.94 17.98
N VAL A 193 -13.84 -9.30 18.07
CA VAL A 193 -12.53 -9.91 17.83
C VAL A 193 -11.85 -10.23 19.16
N ASN A 194 -11.51 -11.49 19.38
CA ASN A 194 -10.71 -11.89 20.53
C ASN A 194 -9.23 -11.52 20.28
N ARG A 195 -8.79 -10.43 20.92
CA ARG A 195 -7.46 -9.82 20.73
C ARG A 195 -6.35 -10.47 21.55
N SER A 196 -6.68 -11.22 22.59
CA SER A 196 -5.73 -11.61 23.65
C SER A 196 -4.91 -12.86 23.35
N SER A 197 -5.12 -13.54 22.22
CA SER A 197 -4.44 -14.81 21.93
C SER A 197 -3.18 -14.70 21.04
N TYR A 198 -2.82 -13.51 20.57
CA TYR A 198 -1.76 -13.34 19.56
C TYR A 198 -0.74 -12.27 19.97
N THR A 199 0.55 -12.63 19.93
CA THR A 199 1.68 -11.76 20.27
C THR A 199 2.14 -10.90 19.10
N LEU A 200 1.97 -11.39 17.87
CA LEU A 200 2.35 -10.69 16.64
C LEU A 200 1.19 -10.78 15.66
N SER A 201 0.75 -9.65 15.12
CA SER A 201 -0.26 -9.67 14.07
C SER A 201 -0.16 -8.47 13.13
N ARG A 202 -0.17 -8.71 11.82
CA ARG A 202 -0.33 -7.69 10.79
C ARG A 202 -1.28 -8.21 9.73
N PHE A 203 -2.32 -7.46 9.40
CA PHE A 203 -3.29 -7.86 8.38
C PHE A 203 -3.48 -6.75 7.35
N THR A 204 -3.45 -7.13 6.08
CA THR A 204 -3.71 -6.28 4.91
C THR A 204 -4.75 -6.95 4.00
N SER A 205 -5.10 -6.31 2.89
CA SER A 205 -6.02 -6.88 1.90
C SER A 205 -5.46 -8.11 1.21
N VAL A 206 -4.13 -8.16 1.04
CA VAL A 206 -3.46 -9.18 0.22
C VAL A 206 -2.78 -10.26 1.06
N GLY A 207 -2.52 -9.99 2.34
CA GLY A 207 -1.88 -10.96 3.20
C GLY A 207 -1.89 -10.63 4.67
N PHE A 208 -1.25 -11.50 5.42
CA PHE A 208 -1.23 -11.43 6.86
C PHE A 208 0.02 -12.07 7.44
N THR A 209 0.38 -11.65 8.64
CA THR A 209 1.29 -12.35 9.53
C THR A 209 0.64 -12.45 10.90
N ALA A 210 0.79 -13.60 11.55
CA ALA A 210 0.24 -13.86 12.87
C ALA A 210 1.17 -14.76 13.68
N GLY A 211 1.19 -14.61 15.00
CA GLY A 211 1.93 -15.47 15.92
C GLY A 211 1.19 -15.69 17.22
N ALA A 212 1.16 -16.94 17.68
CA ALA A 212 0.60 -17.37 18.96
C ALA A 212 1.58 -18.35 19.63
N GLY A 213 2.09 -18.03 20.81
CA GLY A 213 3.05 -18.90 21.52
C GLY A 213 4.26 -19.26 20.65
N SER A 214 4.46 -20.56 20.40
CA SER A 214 5.53 -21.12 19.57
C SER A 214 5.10 -21.43 18.12
N VAL A 215 4.03 -20.82 17.63
CA VAL A 215 3.56 -20.97 16.24
C VAL A 215 3.49 -19.61 15.56
N GLY A 216 4.09 -19.51 14.38
CA GLY A 216 4.03 -18.34 13.52
C GLY A 216 3.43 -18.67 12.17
N MET A 217 2.82 -17.69 11.53
CA MET A 217 2.24 -17.83 10.20
C MET A 217 2.40 -16.55 9.40
N GLN A 218 2.66 -16.69 8.11
CA GLN A 218 2.44 -15.64 7.13
C GLN A 218 1.63 -16.18 5.97
N GLY A 219 0.76 -15.38 5.38
CA GLY A 219 -0.02 -15.87 4.26
C GLY A 219 -0.65 -14.80 3.39
N SER A 220 -1.34 -15.28 2.37
CA SER A 220 -2.08 -14.43 1.42
C SER A 220 -3.51 -14.92 1.21
N PHE A 221 -4.35 -14.01 0.72
CA PHE A 221 -5.72 -14.29 0.34
C PHE A 221 -5.84 -14.40 -1.19
N GLU A 222 -6.66 -15.32 -1.70
CA GLU A 222 -6.91 -15.43 -3.14
C GLU A 222 -7.98 -14.42 -3.62
N HIS A 223 -9.10 -14.32 -2.88
CA HIS A 223 -10.22 -13.43 -3.25
C HIS A 223 -10.81 -12.63 -2.08
N LEU A 224 -10.18 -12.65 -0.89
CA LEU A 224 -10.51 -11.68 0.16
C LEU A 224 -9.81 -10.33 -0.06
N ALA A 225 -9.09 -10.15 -1.18
CA ALA A 225 -8.41 -8.92 -1.54
C ALA A 225 -9.38 -7.87 -2.12
N GLN A 226 -10.42 -7.51 -1.38
CA GLN A 226 -11.02 -6.19 -1.60
C GLN A 226 -10.01 -5.12 -1.19
N SER A 227 -10.12 -3.93 -1.79
CA SER A 227 -9.18 -2.87 -1.47
C SER A 227 -9.34 -2.46 -0.01
N ASN A 228 -8.25 -2.48 0.74
CA ASN A 228 -8.18 -1.86 2.07
C ASN A 228 -8.10 -0.32 2.00
N SER A 229 -8.37 0.26 0.84
CA SER A 229 -8.21 1.69 0.58
C SER A 229 -9.59 2.34 0.56
N ALA A 230 -9.87 3.15 1.58
CA ALA A 230 -11.04 4.00 1.59
C ALA A 230 -10.81 5.21 0.69
N VAL A 231 -11.67 5.42 -0.30
CA VAL A 231 -11.51 6.50 -1.28
C VAL A 231 -12.56 7.58 -1.05
N THR A 232 -12.08 8.82 -0.91
CA THR A 232 -12.93 10.02 -0.95
C THR A 232 -12.73 10.72 -2.29
N ARG A 233 -13.82 10.93 -3.02
CA ARG A 233 -13.82 11.61 -4.31
C ARG A 233 -14.16 13.07 -4.12
N TYR A 234 -13.33 13.94 -4.68
CA TYR A 234 -13.55 15.37 -4.75
C TYR A 234 -13.92 15.69 -6.19
N VAL A 235 -15.22 15.69 -6.49
CA VAL A 235 -15.72 15.93 -7.85
C VAL A 235 -16.53 17.22 -7.89
N SER A 236 -16.41 17.96 -8.99
CA SER A 236 -17.27 19.10 -9.30
C SER A 236 -18.62 18.68 -9.88
N ASP A 237 -18.67 17.48 -10.50
CA ASP A 237 -19.86 16.90 -11.12
C ASP A 237 -19.92 15.40 -10.79
N SER A 238 -21.08 14.91 -10.31
CA SER A 238 -21.29 13.52 -9.92
C SER A 238 -21.34 12.54 -11.10
N ASP A 239 -21.49 13.04 -12.33
CA ASP A 239 -21.72 12.22 -13.53
C ASP A 239 -20.43 11.83 -14.27
N VAL A 240 -19.25 12.27 -13.80
CA VAL A 240 -17.96 11.87 -14.41
C VAL A 240 -17.51 10.51 -13.86
N PRO A 241 -17.36 9.47 -14.71
CA PRO A 241 -17.06 8.10 -14.27
C PRO A 241 -15.64 7.92 -13.67
N HIS A 242 -14.78 8.93 -13.78
CA HIS A 242 -13.46 8.96 -13.17
C HIS A 242 -13.31 10.23 -12.33
N ALA A 243 -13.10 10.08 -11.02
CA ALA A 243 -12.78 11.21 -10.17
C ALA A 243 -11.35 11.67 -10.47
N GLU A 244 -11.24 12.80 -11.17
CA GLU A 244 -9.96 13.47 -11.44
C GLU A 244 -9.23 13.82 -10.13
N ASN A 245 -9.98 14.11 -9.06
CA ASN A 245 -9.44 14.41 -7.75
C ASN A 245 -10.02 13.44 -6.72
N GLN A 246 -9.14 12.67 -6.06
CA GLN A 246 -9.54 11.74 -5.01
C GLN A 246 -8.39 11.48 -4.05
N VAL A 247 -8.73 11.14 -2.81
CA VAL A 247 -7.75 10.74 -1.79
C VAL A 247 -8.07 9.33 -1.33
N GLY A 248 -7.08 8.45 -1.42
CA GLY A 248 -7.19 7.08 -0.94
C GLY A 248 -6.42 6.89 0.36
N TYR A 249 -7.04 6.26 1.35
CA TYR A 249 -6.42 5.94 2.64
C TYR A 249 -6.35 4.42 2.80
N VAL A 250 -5.13 3.86 2.78
CA VAL A 250 -4.89 2.45 3.07
C VAL A 250 -5.06 2.21 4.56
N ILE A 251 -5.99 1.33 4.91
CA ILE A 251 -6.30 0.89 6.27
C ILE A 251 -5.63 -0.47 6.51
N SER A 252 -4.72 -0.53 7.48
CA SER A 252 -4.03 -1.76 7.87
C SER A 252 -4.19 -2.00 9.36
N LEU A 253 -4.15 -3.27 9.77
CA LEU A 253 -4.18 -3.64 11.18
C LEU A 253 -2.79 -4.07 11.65
N LYS A 254 -2.30 -3.45 12.72
CA LYS A 254 -1.03 -3.78 13.40
C LYS A 254 -1.27 -4.59 14.68
N SER A 255 -0.16 -5.00 15.31
CA SER A 255 -0.19 -5.73 16.58
C SER A 255 -0.94 -4.93 17.65
N GLY A 256 -1.66 -5.63 18.53
CA GLY A 256 -2.52 -5.01 19.54
C GLY A 256 -3.88 -4.51 19.02
N GLY A 257 -4.23 -4.80 17.76
CA GLY A 257 -5.53 -4.41 17.20
C GLY A 257 -5.62 -2.94 16.81
N VAL A 258 -4.48 -2.28 16.58
CA VAL A 258 -4.39 -0.86 16.24
C VAL A 258 -4.46 -0.67 14.74
N ILE A 259 -5.34 0.24 14.29
CA ILE A 259 -5.43 0.65 12.90
C ILE A 259 -4.30 1.62 12.56
N GLU A 260 -3.55 1.27 11.52
CA GLU A 260 -2.56 2.10 10.84
C GLU A 260 -3.14 2.62 9.52
N LEU A 261 -2.82 3.87 9.22
CA LEU A 261 -3.18 4.51 7.96
C LEU A 261 -1.93 4.90 7.16
N ALA A 262 -2.06 4.81 5.84
CA ALA A 262 -1.14 5.41 4.89
C ALA A 262 -1.95 6.01 3.72
N LEU A 263 -1.36 6.95 2.97
CA LEU A 263 -1.95 7.33 1.69
C LEU A 263 -1.79 6.18 0.69
N ASP A 264 -2.85 5.90 -0.03
CA ASP A 264 -2.77 5.07 -1.22
C ASP A 264 -2.26 5.91 -2.38
N THR A 265 -0.98 5.77 -2.72
CA THR A 265 -0.34 6.56 -3.77
C THR A 265 -0.89 6.26 -5.17
N SER A 266 -1.50 5.08 -5.35
CA SER A 266 -2.09 4.65 -6.62
C SER A 266 -3.53 5.13 -6.81
N ARG A 267 -4.26 5.26 -5.69
CA ARG A 267 -5.66 5.72 -5.66
C ARG A 267 -5.80 7.19 -5.24
N THR A 268 -4.76 7.83 -4.76
CA THR A 268 -4.77 9.29 -4.56
C THR A 268 -4.44 9.95 -5.89
N ARG A 269 -5.32 10.84 -6.35
CA ARG A 269 -5.20 11.55 -7.63
C ARG A 269 -5.47 13.03 -7.46
N PHE A 270 -4.72 13.83 -8.20
CA PHE A 270 -4.96 15.25 -8.37
C PHE A 270 -4.94 15.52 -9.87
N GLU A 271 -6.04 16.04 -10.41
CA GLU A 271 -6.20 16.38 -11.82
C GLU A 271 -5.89 15.19 -12.76
N GLY A 272 -6.32 13.99 -12.36
CA GLY A 272 -6.13 12.74 -13.08
C GLY A 272 -4.79 12.05 -12.84
N LEU A 273 -3.77 12.77 -12.38
CA LEU A 273 -2.44 12.25 -12.08
C LEU A 273 -2.41 11.56 -10.72
N THR A 274 -1.86 10.34 -10.66
CA THR A 274 -1.70 9.64 -9.38
C THR A 274 -0.59 10.28 -8.55
N LEU A 275 -0.70 10.19 -7.23
CA LEU A 275 0.35 10.63 -6.31
C LEU A 275 1.69 9.94 -6.60
N ALA A 276 1.67 8.65 -7.00
CA ALA A 276 2.87 7.93 -7.43
C ALA A 276 3.50 8.54 -8.71
N SER A 277 2.68 8.91 -9.70
CA SER A 277 3.16 9.56 -10.93
C SER A 277 3.74 10.94 -10.66
N LEU A 278 3.10 11.73 -9.80
CA LEU A 278 3.58 13.06 -9.41
C LEU A 278 4.93 13.01 -8.69
N SER A 279 5.18 11.96 -7.90
CA SER A 279 6.48 11.79 -7.24
C SER A 279 7.60 11.30 -8.17
N ALA A 280 7.27 10.75 -9.34
CA ALA A 280 8.24 10.12 -10.23
C ALA A 280 8.73 11.03 -11.37
N ASN A 281 7.92 12.02 -11.80
CA ASN A 281 8.18 12.82 -12.99
C ASN A 281 8.31 14.33 -12.69
N PHE A 282 9.17 15.01 -13.45
CA PHE A 282 9.15 16.47 -13.56
C PHE A 282 7.86 16.89 -14.27
N THR A 283 6.91 17.43 -13.50
CA THR A 283 5.63 17.87 -14.03
C THR A 283 5.76 19.34 -14.41
N HIS A 284 5.36 19.73 -15.63
CA HIS A 284 5.37 21.14 -15.98
C HIS A 284 4.24 21.87 -15.24
N VAL A 285 4.44 23.13 -14.83
CA VAL A 285 3.35 23.90 -14.20
C VAL A 285 2.11 24.02 -15.10
N SER A 286 2.26 23.93 -16.42
CA SER A 286 1.14 23.93 -17.37
C SER A 286 0.25 22.68 -17.29
N GLU A 287 0.71 21.64 -16.58
CA GLU A 287 -0.02 20.37 -16.40
C GLU A 287 -0.79 20.35 -15.08
N VAL A 288 -0.71 21.41 -14.27
CA VAL A 288 -1.45 21.56 -13.01
C VAL A 288 -2.21 22.88 -12.97
N SER A 289 -3.40 22.90 -12.37
CA SER A 289 -4.16 24.14 -12.20
C SER A 289 -3.48 25.09 -11.20
N SER A 290 -3.81 26.38 -11.31
CA SER A 290 -3.41 27.40 -10.34
C SER A 290 -3.86 27.07 -8.92
N CYS A 291 -4.97 26.34 -8.75
CA CYS A 291 -5.46 25.95 -7.43
C CYS A 291 -4.71 24.77 -6.83
N LEU A 292 -4.30 23.79 -7.64
CA LEU A 292 -3.41 22.73 -7.17
C LEU A 292 -2.02 23.31 -6.83
N ALA A 293 -1.51 24.24 -7.65
CA ALA A 293 -0.28 24.96 -7.38
C ALA A 293 -0.34 25.75 -6.06
N ALA A 294 -1.43 26.48 -5.79
CA ALA A 294 -1.64 27.16 -4.52
C ALA A 294 -1.70 26.18 -3.33
N ALA A 295 -2.37 25.03 -3.49
CA ALA A 295 -2.43 24.01 -2.45
C ALA A 295 -1.05 23.43 -2.11
N LEU A 296 -0.21 23.20 -3.13
CA LEU A 296 1.18 22.76 -2.99
C LEU A 296 2.00 23.79 -2.19
N ASP A 297 1.98 25.05 -2.62
CA ASP A 297 2.72 26.15 -2.01
C ASP A 297 2.35 26.39 -0.54
N GLU A 298 1.08 26.29 -0.20
CA GLU A 298 0.61 26.47 1.18
C GLU A 298 0.96 25.31 2.11
N THR A 299 1.07 24.10 1.57
CA THR A 299 1.08 22.87 2.38
C THR A 299 2.47 22.27 2.51
N LEU A 300 3.36 22.55 1.57
CA LEU A 300 4.70 21.95 1.53
C LEU A 300 5.78 23.03 1.44
N PRO A 301 6.84 22.94 2.27
CA PRO A 301 8.01 23.77 2.07
C PRO A 301 8.71 23.38 0.76
N LYS A 302 9.24 24.36 0.05
CA LYS A 302 9.94 24.13 -1.21
C LYS A 302 11.28 24.85 -1.31
N VAL A 303 12.13 24.42 -2.24
CA VAL A 303 13.33 25.14 -2.70
C VAL A 303 13.16 25.43 -4.18
N VAL A 304 13.52 26.64 -4.59
CA VAL A 304 13.50 27.06 -5.98
C VAL A 304 14.93 27.10 -6.50
N TYR A 305 15.18 26.44 -7.62
CA TYR A 305 16.47 26.42 -8.30
C TYR A 305 16.35 27.19 -9.61
N SER A 306 17.27 28.13 -9.80
CA SER A 306 17.46 28.82 -11.07
C SER A 306 17.86 27.83 -12.18
N PRO A 307 17.72 28.20 -13.46
CA PRO A 307 18.09 27.35 -14.59
C PRO A 307 19.55 26.87 -14.56
N ASP A 308 20.44 27.62 -13.91
CA ASP A 308 21.86 27.31 -13.70
C ASP A 308 22.11 26.33 -12.54
N GLY A 309 21.05 25.87 -11.87
CA GLY A 309 21.11 24.94 -10.74
C GLY A 309 21.44 25.60 -9.39
N ALA A 310 21.57 26.92 -9.34
CA ALA A 310 21.77 27.63 -8.07
C ALA A 310 20.43 27.75 -7.31
N PRO A 311 20.38 27.43 -6.00
CA PRO A 311 19.18 27.67 -5.21
C PRO A 311 18.99 29.18 -5.00
N THR A 312 17.75 29.66 -5.13
CA THR A 312 17.41 31.09 -4.94
C THR A 312 17.20 31.46 -3.46
N GLY A 313 17.48 30.55 -2.52
CA GLY A 313 17.33 30.76 -1.08
C GLY A 313 18.06 29.73 -0.21
N SER A 314 18.02 29.90 1.11
CA SER A 314 18.83 29.14 2.08
C SER A 314 18.27 27.75 2.48
N GLY A 315 17.25 27.25 1.77
CA GLY A 315 16.66 25.93 2.03
C GLY A 315 15.13 25.89 1.90
N PRO A 316 14.49 24.76 2.26
CA PRO A 316 13.05 24.58 2.10
C PRO A 316 12.26 25.58 2.95
N SER A 317 11.38 26.35 2.31
CA SER A 317 10.53 27.37 2.95
C SER A 317 9.14 27.41 2.30
N PHE A 318 8.13 27.77 3.09
CA PHE A 318 6.75 28.00 2.62
C PHE A 318 6.61 29.36 1.92
N ASN A 319 7.51 30.31 2.19
CA ASN A 319 7.44 31.68 1.68
C ASN A 319 8.32 31.89 0.44
N ASN A 320 8.65 30.81 -0.28
CA ASN A 320 9.41 30.90 -1.52
C ASN A 320 8.51 31.31 -2.69
N ILE A 321 9.14 31.72 -3.81
CA ILE A 321 8.48 32.19 -5.03
C ILE A 321 7.36 31.22 -5.42
N PRO A 322 6.10 31.65 -5.60
CA PRO A 322 4.98 30.75 -5.89
C PRO A 322 5.20 29.99 -7.20
N LEU A 323 4.64 28.79 -7.29
CA LEU A 323 4.82 27.93 -8.47
C LEU A 323 4.23 28.59 -9.74
N VAL A 324 3.10 29.27 -9.56
CA VAL A 324 2.42 30.09 -10.57
C VAL A 324 2.51 31.56 -10.13
N SER A 325 2.98 32.45 -11.01
CA SER A 325 3.03 33.88 -10.72
C SER A 325 1.74 34.56 -11.15
N PRO A 326 1.08 35.40 -10.31
CA PRO A 326 -0.13 36.12 -10.67
C PRO A 326 0.04 37.13 -11.82
N ASN A 327 1.28 37.56 -12.10
CA ASN A 327 1.61 38.52 -13.16
C ASN A 327 2.38 37.89 -14.34
N GLY A 328 2.58 36.57 -14.35
CA GLY A 328 3.26 35.86 -15.44
C GLY A 328 2.24 35.20 -16.34
N GLY A 329 2.04 35.74 -17.54
CA GLY A 329 1.15 35.14 -18.53
C GLY A 329 1.47 33.65 -18.74
N ASN A 330 0.44 32.87 -19.04
CA ASN A 330 0.59 31.51 -19.56
C ASN A 330 1.41 31.58 -20.84
N GLY A 331 2.74 31.54 -20.70
CA GLY A 331 3.71 31.76 -21.76
C GLY A 331 3.78 30.58 -22.71
N ARG A 332 2.73 30.37 -23.50
CA ARG A 332 2.90 29.82 -24.84
C ARG A 332 3.53 30.93 -25.70
N GLY A 333 4.83 31.14 -25.54
CA GLY A 333 5.64 32.02 -26.38
C GLY A 333 6.53 32.99 -25.61
N GLY A 334 7.85 32.81 -25.75
CA GLY A 334 8.89 33.83 -25.50
C GLY A 334 9.43 33.91 -24.06
N ASP A 335 10.62 33.34 -23.85
CA ASP A 335 11.70 33.85 -22.97
C ASP A 335 11.46 34.11 -21.46
N GLY A 336 10.43 33.52 -20.85
CA GLY A 336 10.35 33.43 -19.38
C GLY A 336 11.30 32.34 -18.86
N GLN A 337 12.34 32.70 -18.10
CA GLN A 337 13.18 31.70 -17.41
C GLN A 337 12.30 30.83 -16.50
N GLN A 338 12.44 29.51 -16.61
CA GLN A 338 11.73 28.55 -15.77
C GLN A 338 12.65 28.02 -14.67
N CYS A 339 12.15 28.02 -13.44
CA CYS A 339 12.88 27.55 -12.28
C CYS A 339 12.33 26.19 -11.85
N ILE A 340 13.19 25.37 -11.24
CA ILE A 340 12.78 24.07 -10.69
C ILE A 340 12.33 24.29 -9.25
N HIS A 341 11.06 24.02 -8.96
CA HIS A 341 10.46 24.05 -7.63
C HIS A 341 10.45 22.64 -7.06
N ARG A 342 11.29 22.37 -6.06
CA ARG A 342 11.33 21.08 -5.35
C ARG A 342 10.60 21.18 -4.04
N TYR A 343 9.60 20.34 -3.82
CA TYR A 343 8.80 20.30 -2.60
C TYR A 343 9.29 19.19 -1.67
N TYR A 344 9.23 19.46 -0.37
CA TYR A 344 9.75 18.57 0.65
C TYR A 344 8.69 18.19 1.67
N ASP A 345 8.83 17.02 2.27
CA ASP A 345 8.09 16.67 3.49
C ASP A 345 8.68 17.39 4.72
N ARG A 346 8.05 17.19 5.89
CA ARG A 346 8.54 17.75 7.15
C ARG A 346 9.90 17.21 7.59
N ASN A 347 10.33 16.08 7.04
CA ASN A 347 11.62 15.44 7.30
C ASN A 347 12.68 15.82 6.26
N ARG A 348 12.39 16.77 5.35
CA ARG A 348 13.24 17.22 4.24
C ARG A 348 13.51 16.17 3.16
N ASN A 349 12.65 15.15 3.04
CA ASN A 349 12.68 14.28 1.87
C ASN A 349 11.98 14.97 0.70
N GLU A 350 12.58 14.94 -0.48
CA GLU A 350 11.96 15.47 -1.70
C GLU A 350 10.72 14.64 -2.05
N LEU A 351 9.61 15.32 -2.33
CA LEU A 351 8.34 14.71 -2.68
C LEU A 351 8.01 14.89 -4.16
N PHE A 352 8.18 16.12 -4.66
CA PHE A 352 7.75 16.52 -6.00
C PHE A 352 8.72 17.56 -6.57
N ALA A 353 8.83 17.61 -7.89
CA ALA A 353 9.55 18.66 -8.59
C ALA A 353 8.73 19.18 -9.77
N PHE A 354 8.62 20.51 -9.89
CA PHE A 354 7.89 21.18 -10.94
C PHE A 354 8.74 22.24 -11.64
N LEU A 355 8.54 22.42 -12.94
CA LEU A 355 9.07 23.58 -13.67
C LEU A 355 8.04 24.72 -13.61
N GLY A 356 8.40 25.85 -13.00
CA GLY A 356 7.50 26.97 -12.73
C GLY A 356 8.18 28.33 -12.80
N ALA A 357 7.55 29.33 -12.21
CA ALA A 357 8.02 30.71 -12.27
C ALA A 357 9.41 30.90 -11.63
N CYS A 358 10.23 31.76 -12.25
CA CYS A 358 11.46 32.31 -11.66
C CYS A 358 11.20 33.67 -11.00
N PRO A 359 12.10 34.14 -10.10
CA PRO A 359 12.01 35.48 -9.52
C PRO A 359 12.16 36.61 -10.55
#